data_AF-A0A6V7M167-F1
#
_entry.id   AF-A0A6V7M167-F1
#
_cell.length_a   1.000
_cell.length_b   1.000
_cell.length_c   1.000
_cell.angle_alpha   90.00
_cell.angle_beta   90.00
_cell.angle_gamma   90.00
#
_symmetry.space_group_name_H-M   'P 1'
#
loop_
_entity.id
_entity.type
_entity.pdbx_description
1 polymer ?
#
loop_
_entity_poly.entity_id
_entity_poly.type
_entity_poly.pdbx_seq_one_letter_code
_entity_poly.pdbx_strand_id
1 'polypeptide(L)' 'TLENFEFLKVLGKGTFGKVILCREKATGHLYAIKILRKEVIIRKDEVAHTLTENRVLRTTNHPFLI' A
#
# COMPACT_ATOMS: atom_id res chain seq x y z
N THR A 1 4.51 12.80 -4.54
CA THR A 1 3.44 12.73 -3.52
C THR A 1 2.27 11.92 -4.07
N LEU A 2 1.21 11.62 -3.30
CA LEU A 2 0.03 10.87 -3.81
C LEU A 2 -0.62 11.55 -5.02
N GLU A 3 -0.45 12.87 -5.16
CA GLU A 3 -0.90 13.69 -6.29
C GLU A 3 -0.29 13.29 -7.64
N ASN A 4 0.86 12.60 -7.62
CA ASN A 4 1.52 12.08 -8.82
C ASN A 4 0.77 10.87 -9.41
N PHE A 5 -0.22 10.35 -8.70
CA PHE A 5 -0.97 9.16 -9.08
C PHE A 5 -2.42 9.52 -9.40
N GLU A 6 -2.94 8.90 -10.45
CA GLU A 6 -4.36 8.85 -10.78
C GLU A 6 -4.95 7.57 -10.17
N PHE A 7 -6.00 7.71 -9.35
CA PHE A 7 -6.68 6.56 -8.76
C PHE A 7 -7.72 6.00 -9.74
N LEU A 8 -7.56 4.74 -10.15
CA LEU A 8 -8.41 4.13 -11.18
C LEU A 8 -9.52 3.27 -10.58
N LYS A 9 -9.16 2.27 -9.77
CA LYS A 9 -10.11 1.26 -9.28
C LYS A 9 -9.71 0.70 -7.92
N VAL A 10 -10.67 0.51 -7.03
CA VAL A 10 -10.42 -0.22 -5.77
C VAL A 10 -10.22 -1.70 -6.08
N LEU A 11 -9.07 -2.25 -5.70
CA LEU A 11 -8.72 -3.67 -5.85
C LEU A 11 -9.12 -4.50 -4.63
N GLY A 12 -9.03 -3.91 -3.44
CA GLY A 12 -9.34 -4.60 -2.19
C GLY A 12 -9.68 -3.65 -1.06
N LYS A 13 -10.50 -4.12 -0.12
CA LYS A 13 -10.84 -3.44 1.13
C LYS A 13 -10.51 -4.37 2.28
N GLY A 14 -9.79 -3.87 3.29
CA GLY A 14 -9.43 -4.62 4.48
C GLY A 14 -9.71 -3.80 5.75
N THR A 15 -9.51 -4.44 6.89
CA THR A 15 -9.76 -3.84 8.21
C THR A 15 -9.00 -2.53 8.45
N PHE A 16 -7.76 -2.46 7.96
CA PHE A 16 -6.87 -1.33 8.20
C PHE A 16 -6.84 -0.32 7.04
N GLY A 17 -7.58 -0.55 5.95
CA GLY A 17 -7.42 0.27 4.77
C GLY A 17 -7.97 -0.31 3.48
N LYS A 18 -7.48 0.20 2.35
CA LYS A 18 -7.88 -0.26 1.01
C LYS A 18 -6.68 -0.27 0.07
N VAL A 19 -6.74 -1.14 -0.92
CA VAL A 19 -5.77 -1.21 -2.02
C VAL A 19 -6.44 -0.66 -3.27
N ILE A 20 -5.78 0.28 -3.95
CA ILE A 20 -6.30 0.94 -5.14
C ILE A 20 -5.29 0.75 -6.29
N LEU A 21 -5.79 0.39 -7.47
CA LEU A 21 -5.06 0.46 -8.72
C LEU A 21 -4.87 1.92 -9.08
N CYS A 22 -3.62 2.34 -9.24
CA CYS A 22 -3.25 3.69 -9.59
C CYS A 22 -2.38 3.71 -10.83
N ARG A 23 -2.43 4.81 -11.58
CA ARG A 23 -1.51 5.11 -12.67
C ARG A 23 -0.60 6.25 -12.26
N GLU A 24 0.71 6.09 -12.38
CA GLU A 24 1.64 7.20 -12.23
C GLU A 24 1.51 8.14 -13.43
N LYS A 25 1.23 9.43 -13.18
CA LYS A 25 0.95 10.41 -14.24
C LYS A 25 2.15 10.67 -15.15
N ALA A 26 3.36 10.59 -14.59
CA ALA A 26 4.59 10.88 -15.34
C ALA A 26 4.98 9.75 -16.30
N THR A 27 4.77 8.49 -15.91
CA THR A 27 5.28 7.32 -16.64
C THR A 27 4.18 6.47 -17.27
N GLY A 28 2.93 6.64 -16.83
CA GLY A 28 1.80 5.80 -17.23
C GLY A 28 1.79 4.41 -16.59
N HIS A 29 2.80 4.06 -15.78
CA HIS A 29 2.90 2.76 -15.12
C HIS A 29 1.78 2.54 -14.10
N LEU A 30 1.33 1.30 -14.00
CA LEU A 30 0.28 0.87 -13.08
C LEU A 30 0.88 0.33 -11.79
N TYR A 31 0.30 0.72 -10.66
CA TYR A 31 0.71 0.31 -9.32
C TYR A 31 -0.51 -0.05 -8.47
N ALA A 32 -0.34 -0.92 -7.48
CA ALA A 32 -1.31 -1.15 -6.43
C ALA A 32 -0.87 -0.38 -5.16
N ILE A 33 -1.60 0.68 -4.79
CA ILE A 33 -1.29 1.46 -3.60
C ILE A 33 -2.15 0.99 -2.43
N LYS A 34 -1.50 0.49 -1.37
CA LYS A 34 -2.12 0.14 -0.08
C LYS A 34 -2.21 1.39 0.80
N ILE A 35 -3.42 1.90 1.01
CA ILE A 35 -3.70 3.05 1.89
C ILE A 35 -4.12 2.53 3.26
N LEU A 36 -3.36 2.88 4.29
CA LEU A 36 -3.56 2.44 5.67
C LEU A 36 -4.10 3.58 6.55
N ARG A 37 -5.07 3.29 7.42
CA ARG A 37 -5.63 4.25 8.39
C ARG A 37 -4.87 4.16 9.71
N LYS A 38 -3.99 5.13 9.98
CA LYS A 38 -3.14 5.17 11.19
C LYS A 38 -3.93 5.03 12.49
N GLU A 39 -5.06 5.72 12.61
CA GLU A 39 -5.91 5.67 13.81
C GLU A 39 -6.39 4.24 14.13
N VAL A 40 -6.77 3.47 13.10
CA VAL A 40 -7.25 2.09 13.27
C VAL A 40 -6.10 1.16 13.65
N ILE A 41 -4.92 1.37 13.05
CA ILE A 41 -3.71 0.59 13.36
C ILE A 41 -3.29 0.81 14.80
N ILE A 42 -3.25 2.06 15.26
CA ILE A 42 -2.87 2.40 16.64
C ILE A 42 -3.88 1.82 17.63
N ARG A 43 -5.18 2.00 17.39
CA ARG A 43 -6.24 1.49 18.28
C ARG A 43 -6.25 -0.03 18.41
N LYS A 44 -5.74 -0.75 17.40
CA LYS A 44 -5.66 -2.21 17.38
C LYS A 44 -4.27 -2.77 17.75
N ASP A 45 -3.33 -1.90 18.13
CA ASP A 45 -1.95 -2.28 18.46
C ASP A 45 -1.19 -3.00 17.32
N GLU A 46 -1.50 -2.64 16.06
CA GLU A 46 -0.98 -3.30 14.85
C GLU A 46 0.23 -2.55 14.23
N VAL A 47 0.84 -1.65 15.00
CA VAL A 47 1.95 -0.80 14.53
C VAL A 47 3.17 -1.65 14.19
N ALA A 48 3.54 -2.59 15.06
CA ALA A 48 4.72 -3.46 14.88
C ALA A 48 4.59 -4.37 13.65
N HIS A 49 3.39 -4.94 13.42
CA HIS A 49 3.13 -5.75 12.22
C HIS A 49 3.22 -4.92 10.94
N THR A 50 2.67 -3.70 10.93
CA THR A 50 2.76 -2.78 9.78
C THR A 50 4.21 -2.41 9.45
N LEU A 51 5.04 -2.15 10.46
CA LEU A 51 6.46 -1.86 10.28
C LEU A 51 7.25 -3.07 9.78
N THR A 52 6.90 -4.26 10.28
CA THR A 52 7.51 -5.52 9.83
C THR A 52 7.18 -5.80 8.36
N GLU A 53 5.92 -5.63 7.95
CA GLU A 53 5.50 -5.74 6.54
C GLU A 53 6.35 -4.81 5.66
N ASN A 54 6.45 -3.53 6.04
CA ASN A 54 7.24 -2.55 5.27
C ASN A 54 8.73 -2.92 5.19
N ARG A 55 9.31 -3.40 6.28
CA ARG A 55 10.72 -3.82 6.31
C ARG A 55 10.98 -5.00 5.39
N VAL A 56 10.17 -6.06 5.48
CA VAL A 56 10.31 -7.27 4.65
C VAL A 56 10.20 -6.93 3.17
N LEU A 57 9.21 -6.14 2.78
CA LEU A 57 9.00 -5.73 1.39
C LEU A 57 10.16 -4.86 0.85
N ARG A 58 10.80 -4.05 1.70
CA ARG A 58 11.96 -3.24 1.28
C ARG A 58 13.25 -4.04 1.14
N THR A 59 13.44 -5.09 1.93
CA THR A 59 14.70 -5.83 2.00
C THR A 59 14.74 -7.06 1.11
N THR A 60 13.62 -7.43 0.49
CA THR A 60 13.51 -8.68 -0.26
C THR A 60 13.36 -8.41 -1.76
N ASN A 61 14.08 -9.17 -2.58
CA ASN A 61 13.96 -9.13 -4.03
C ASN A 61 13.85 -10.56 -4.56
N HIS A 62 12.65 -10.97 -4.93
CA HIS A 62 12.36 -12.34 -5.36
C HIS A 62 11.23 -12.34 -6.40
N PRO A 63 11.31 -13.16 -7.47
CA PRO A 63 10.33 -13.13 -8.57
C PRO A 63 8.89 -13.45 -8.17
N PHE A 64 8.68 -14.06 -7.00
CA PHE A 64 7.35 -14.38 -6.47
C PHE A 64 6.93 -13.53 -5.26
N LEU A 65 7.72 -12.52 -4.90
CA LEU A 65 7.37 -11.55 -3.86
C LEU A 65 7.05 -10.21 -4.51
N ILE A 66 5.98 -9.59 -4.03
CA ILE A 66 5.32 -8.43 -4.63
C ILE A 66 5.49 -7.22 -3.72
#